data_AF-A0A1X2GM60-F1
#
_entry.id   AF-A0A1X2GM60-F1
#
_cell.length_a   1.000
_cell.length_b   1.000
_cell.length_c   1.000
_cell.angle_alpha   90.00
_cell.angle_beta   90.00
_cell.angle_gamma   90.00
#
_symmetry.space_group_name_H-M   'P 1'
#
loop_
_entity.id
_entity.type
_entity.pdbx_description
1 polymer ?
#
loop_
_entity_poly.entity_id
_entity_poly.type
_entity_poly.pdbx_seq_one_letter_code
_entity_poly.pdbx_strand_id
1 'polypeptide(L)'
;MTSLMGTTIQRVAMLFFYVGLSSAFSPHPAQSYPIYAPGTMYIYDSALVLDDGYQLSVQGILAGIIFMVVGLLLWLRGFDYGRTIQHFTTGFTTFGLIAWVMLANFEPAATYGVNRWTIYLIVPTCIGFLGGLFIWGCDHLAVYLSLLGAQGGIAIGLWVLGWRSGLSITSTWGQAVLLSILAGFGFIWGACHPIGSMMGSSFAGAYLLFIGLDFFFHTGFTYCAMTTLDANKNHSK
;
A
#
# COMPACT_ATOMS: atom_id res chain seq x y z
N MET A 1 -8.39 -13.23 -31.04
CA MET A 1 -8.64 -12.98 -29.60
C MET A 1 -7.36 -12.69 -28.78
N THR A 2 -6.16 -13.07 -29.25
CA THR A 2 -4.88 -12.82 -28.57
C THR A 2 -4.36 -11.37 -28.64
N SER A 3 -4.76 -10.57 -29.64
CA SER A 3 -4.28 -9.17 -29.78
C SER A 3 -4.96 -8.15 -28.85
N LEU A 4 -6.18 -8.43 -28.38
CA LEU A 4 -6.93 -7.58 -27.44
C LEU A 4 -6.47 -7.73 -25.98
N MET A 5 -5.95 -8.91 -25.59
CA MET A 5 -5.36 -9.11 -24.26
C MET A 5 -4.03 -8.36 -24.12
N GLY A 6 -3.19 -8.33 -25.16
CA GLY A 6 -1.89 -7.64 -25.13
C GLY A 6 -2.02 -6.12 -24.93
N THR A 7 -3.00 -5.49 -25.58
CA THR A 7 -3.22 -4.03 -25.47
C THR A 7 -3.83 -3.63 -24.12
N THR A 8 -4.61 -4.50 -23.48
CA THR A 8 -5.20 -4.24 -22.17
C THR A 8 -4.15 -4.37 -21.05
N ILE A 9 -3.31 -5.40 -21.10
CA ILE A 9 -2.19 -5.60 -20.18
C ILE A 9 -1.20 -4.44 -20.26
N GLN A 10 -0.92 -3.94 -21.47
CA GLN A 10 -0.04 -2.79 -21.69
C GLN A 10 -0.63 -1.47 -21.14
N ARG A 11 -1.95 -1.27 -21.21
CA ARG A 11 -2.63 -0.09 -20.65
C ARG A 11 -2.69 -0.12 -19.12
N VAL A 12 -2.87 -1.29 -18.50
CA VAL A 12 -2.81 -1.44 -17.04
C VAL A 12 -1.38 -1.30 -16.53
N ALA A 13 -0.38 -1.83 -17.25
CA ALA A 13 1.03 -1.62 -16.95
C ALA A 13 1.41 -0.12 -16.97
N MET A 14 0.88 0.65 -17.93
CA MET A 14 1.05 2.11 -17.95
C MET A 14 0.42 2.77 -16.73
N LEU A 15 -0.74 2.33 -16.23
CA LEU A 15 -1.39 2.89 -15.05
C LEU A 15 -0.54 2.70 -13.78
N PHE A 16 0.04 1.52 -13.56
CA PHE A 16 0.97 1.29 -12.44
C PHE A 16 2.26 2.09 -12.58
N PHE A 17 2.79 2.16 -13.80
CA PHE A 17 3.97 2.97 -14.10
C PHE A 17 3.70 4.47 -13.91
N TYR A 18 2.49 4.94 -14.24
CA TYR A 18 2.07 6.34 -14.08
C TYR A 18 1.82 6.72 -12.63
N VAL A 19 1.24 5.81 -11.83
CA VAL A 19 1.11 6.00 -10.37
C VAL A 19 2.50 6.06 -9.73
N GLY A 20 3.43 5.18 -10.11
CA GLY A 20 4.83 5.24 -9.64
C GLY A 20 5.62 6.46 -10.10
N LEU A 21 5.31 7.01 -11.28
CA LEU A 21 5.88 8.27 -11.78
C LEU A 21 5.28 9.51 -11.09
N SER A 22 4.01 9.47 -10.70
CA SER A 22 3.35 10.60 -10.04
C SER A 22 3.92 10.90 -8.65
N SER A 23 4.40 9.88 -7.93
CA SER A 23 5.15 10.04 -6.67
C SER A 23 6.60 10.52 -6.86
N ALA A 24 7.14 10.51 -8.09
CA ALA A 24 8.53 10.88 -8.37
C ALA A 24 8.77 12.40 -8.53
N PHE A 25 7.72 13.22 -8.48
CA PHE A 25 7.77 14.65 -8.81
C PHE A 25 7.93 15.55 -7.57
N SER A 26 8.92 15.29 -6.71
CA SER A 26 9.56 16.31 -5.84
C SER A 26 10.84 15.77 -5.20
N PRO A 27 12.01 16.41 -5.41
CA PRO A 27 13.23 16.10 -4.65
C PRO A 27 13.22 16.90 -3.35
N HIS A 28 13.46 16.30 -2.17
CA HIS A 28 14.01 17.02 -0.99
C HIS A 28 14.42 16.12 0.21
N PRO A 29 15.25 16.65 1.14
CA PRO A 29 16.23 15.89 1.91
C PRO A 29 15.68 15.27 3.21
N ALA A 30 16.36 14.21 3.67
CA ALA A 30 16.06 13.52 4.92
C ALA A 30 16.27 14.41 6.15
N GLN A 31 15.23 14.62 6.96
CA GLN A 31 15.35 15.20 8.29
C GLN A 31 14.54 14.44 9.35
N SER A 32 15.04 14.57 10.57
CA SER A 32 14.77 13.80 11.79
C SER A 32 13.35 13.94 12.34
N TYR A 33 12.81 12.81 12.81
CA TYR A 33 11.52 12.67 13.46
C TYR A 33 11.27 13.68 14.59
N PRO A 34 10.05 14.24 14.72
CA PRO A 34 9.68 15.06 15.86
C PRO A 34 9.59 14.21 17.14
N ILE A 35 10.34 14.61 18.16
CA ILE A 35 10.24 14.09 19.53
C ILE A 35 9.10 14.85 20.20
N TYR A 36 7.98 14.19 20.49
CA TYR A 36 6.88 14.80 21.24
C TYR A 36 7.16 14.78 22.74
N ALA A 37 6.96 15.93 23.41
CA ALA A 37 7.05 16.03 24.86
C ALA A 37 5.80 15.44 25.53
N PRO A 38 5.94 14.71 26.65
CA PRO A 38 4.81 14.06 27.30
C PRO A 38 3.88 15.12 27.93
N GLY A 39 2.61 15.14 27.52
CA GLY A 39 1.56 15.82 28.29
C GLY A 39 0.60 16.78 27.58
N THR A 40 0.56 16.89 26.25
CA THR A 40 -0.42 17.80 25.58
C THR A 40 -1.51 17.05 24.81
N MET A 41 -2.55 16.71 25.58
CA MET A 41 -3.99 16.71 25.26
C MET A 41 -4.42 16.16 23.88
N TYR A 42 -4.81 14.88 23.86
CA TYR A 42 -5.57 14.26 22.77
C TYR A 42 -7.08 14.42 23.01
N ILE A 43 -7.82 14.70 21.94
CA ILE A 43 -9.28 14.67 21.89
C ILE A 43 -9.73 13.24 22.26
N TYR A 44 -10.74 13.16 23.12
CA TYR A 44 -11.34 11.92 23.65
C TYR A 44 -12.04 11.12 22.54
N ASP A 45 -11.27 10.45 21.68
CA ASP A 45 -11.75 9.40 20.79
C ASP A 45 -11.12 8.07 21.23
N SER A 46 -11.65 7.52 22.33
CA SER A 46 -11.41 6.17 22.87
C SER A 46 -10.03 5.57 22.57
N ALA A 47 -8.96 6.28 22.96
CA ALA A 47 -7.60 5.81 22.75
C ALA A 47 -7.29 4.66 23.71
N LEU A 48 -6.90 3.50 23.17
CA LEU A 48 -6.26 2.47 23.98
C LEU A 48 -4.83 2.97 24.26
N VAL A 49 -4.47 3.13 25.54
CA VAL A 49 -3.10 3.45 25.94
C VAL A 49 -2.30 2.17 25.96
N LEU A 50 -1.30 2.08 25.08
CA LEU A 50 -0.36 0.98 25.02
C LEU A 50 0.72 1.13 26.12
N ASP A 51 1.39 0.03 26.46
CA ASP A 51 2.42 -0.02 27.53
C ASP A 51 3.65 0.86 27.22
N ASP A 52 3.83 1.26 25.96
CA ASP A 52 4.85 2.20 25.49
C ASP A 52 4.43 3.68 25.63
N GLY A 53 3.24 3.96 26.18
CA GLY A 53 2.68 5.30 26.32
C GLY A 53 2.03 5.86 25.06
N TYR A 54 1.94 5.06 23.98
CA TYR A 54 1.29 5.46 22.74
C TYR A 54 -0.23 5.39 22.84
N GLN A 55 -0.90 6.36 22.23
CA GLN A 55 -2.36 6.42 22.16
C GLN A 55 -2.83 5.90 20.81
N LEU A 56 -3.34 4.68 20.80
CA LEU A 56 -3.85 4.07 19.58
C LEU A 56 -5.29 4.50 19.34
N SER A 57 -5.55 5.22 18.24
CA SER A 57 -6.91 5.65 17.90
C SER A 57 -7.74 4.48 17.34
N VAL A 58 -9.07 4.59 17.47
CA VAL A 58 -10.02 3.59 16.98
C VAL A 58 -9.83 3.33 15.48
N GLN A 59 -9.56 4.37 14.69
CA GLN A 59 -9.29 4.26 13.26
C GLN A 59 -8.00 3.46 12.99
N GLY A 60 -6.95 3.66 13.80
CA GLY A 60 -5.72 2.88 13.73
C GLY A 60 -5.92 1.40 14.02
N ILE A 61 -6.73 1.08 15.05
CA ILE A 61 -7.10 -0.31 15.38
C ILE A 61 -7.83 -0.97 14.21
N LEU A 62 -8.84 -0.29 13.66
CA LEU A 62 -9.62 -0.82 12.53
C LEU A 62 -8.76 -1.00 11.28
N ALA A 63 -7.90 -0.03 10.97
CA ALA A 63 -6.95 -0.15 9.86
C ALA A 63 -6.02 -1.34 10.06
N GLY A 64 -5.42 -1.49 11.25
CA GLY A 64 -4.55 -2.62 11.59
C GLY A 64 -5.24 -3.97 11.39
N ILE A 65 -6.47 -4.13 11.88
CA ILE A 65 -7.26 -5.37 11.68
C ILE A 65 -7.51 -5.63 10.19
N ILE A 66 -7.91 -4.62 9.42
CA ILE A 66 -8.15 -4.76 7.98
C ILE A 66 -6.87 -5.22 7.27
N PHE A 67 -5.73 -4.57 7.54
CA PHE A 67 -4.44 -4.94 6.96
C PHE A 67 -4.00 -6.36 7.33
N MET A 68 -4.19 -6.77 8.60
CA MET A 68 -3.89 -8.14 9.02
C MET A 68 -4.76 -9.18 8.33
N VAL A 69 -6.09 -8.98 8.28
CA VAL A 69 -7.01 -9.91 7.63
C VAL A 69 -6.71 -10.03 6.13
N VAL A 70 -6.54 -8.90 5.46
CA VAL A 70 -6.22 -8.84 4.03
C VAL A 70 -4.85 -9.45 3.73
N GLY A 71 -3.85 -9.16 4.59
CA GLY A 71 -2.52 -9.74 4.50
C GLY A 71 -2.53 -11.26 4.62
N LEU A 72 -3.28 -11.80 5.59
CA LEU A 72 -3.49 -13.24 5.74
C LEU A 72 -4.19 -13.87 4.54
N LEU A 73 -5.23 -13.23 4.01
CA LEU A 73 -5.95 -13.72 2.82
C LEU A 73 -5.06 -13.77 1.58
N LEU A 74 -4.17 -12.79 1.40
CA LEU A 74 -3.18 -12.80 0.30
C LEU A 74 -2.07 -13.81 0.53
N TRP A 75 -1.59 -13.95 1.77
CA TRP A 75 -0.53 -14.89 2.11
C TRP A 75 -0.97 -16.36 1.93
N LEU A 76 -2.20 -16.67 2.33
CA LEU A 76 -2.79 -18.01 2.25
C LEU A 76 -3.21 -18.42 0.83
N ARG A 77 -3.02 -17.57 -0.19
CA ARG A 77 -3.35 -17.92 -1.60
C ARG A 77 -2.67 -19.20 -2.09
N GLY A 78 -1.49 -19.54 -1.56
CA GLY A 78 -0.79 -20.77 -1.90
C GLY A 78 -1.56 -22.05 -1.52
N PHE A 79 -2.52 -21.95 -0.60
CA PHE A 79 -3.48 -22.99 -0.28
C PHE A 79 -4.74 -22.71 -1.10
N ASP A 80 -5.30 -23.72 -1.76
CA ASP A 80 -6.34 -23.68 -2.82
C ASP A 80 -7.72 -23.10 -2.39
N TYR A 81 -7.76 -22.27 -1.35
CA TYR A 81 -8.93 -21.57 -0.83
C TYR A 81 -9.41 -20.52 -1.82
N GLY A 82 -10.43 -20.91 -2.61
CA GLY A 82 -11.40 -20.01 -3.23
C GLY A 82 -10.82 -18.90 -4.10
N ARG A 83 -10.51 -19.21 -5.36
CA ARG A 83 -10.10 -18.26 -6.42
C ARG A 83 -10.90 -16.95 -6.42
N THR A 84 -12.20 -17.04 -6.13
CA THR A 84 -13.15 -15.92 -6.02
C THR A 84 -12.76 -14.89 -4.97
N ILE A 85 -12.43 -15.32 -3.75
CA ILE A 85 -12.05 -14.43 -2.65
C ILE A 85 -10.73 -13.74 -3.00
N GLN A 86 -9.81 -14.46 -3.63
CA GLN A 86 -8.51 -13.91 -4.00
C GLN A 86 -8.61 -12.83 -5.09
N HIS A 87 -9.52 -13.00 -6.07
CA HIS A 87 -9.80 -11.96 -7.07
C HIS A 87 -10.28 -10.67 -6.39
N PHE A 88 -11.22 -10.80 -5.45
CA PHE A 88 -11.74 -9.66 -4.68
C PHE A 88 -10.63 -9.01 -3.85
N THR A 89 -9.83 -9.77 -3.11
CA THR A 89 -8.77 -9.25 -2.23
C THR A 89 -7.69 -8.51 -3.01
N THR A 90 -7.30 -8.99 -4.20
CA THR A 90 -6.33 -8.31 -5.07
C THR A 90 -6.88 -6.99 -5.60
N GLY A 91 -8.14 -6.96 -6.02
CA GLY A 91 -8.81 -5.71 -6.41
C GLY A 91 -8.91 -4.73 -5.23
N PHE A 92 -9.32 -5.23 -4.06
CA PHE A 92 -9.43 -4.43 -2.84
C PHE A 92 -8.13 -3.74 -2.48
N THR A 93 -7.04 -4.51 -2.42
CA THR A 93 -5.71 -3.98 -2.08
C THR A 93 -5.16 -3.06 -3.15
N THR A 94 -5.34 -3.38 -4.44
CA THR A 94 -4.85 -2.56 -5.54
C THR A 94 -5.52 -1.19 -5.56
N PHE A 95 -6.85 -1.18 -5.64
CA PHE A 95 -7.62 0.07 -5.76
C PHE A 95 -7.61 0.85 -4.45
N GLY A 96 -7.59 0.17 -3.30
CA GLY A 96 -7.40 0.81 -2.00
C GLY A 96 -6.05 1.51 -1.88
N LEU A 97 -4.96 0.86 -2.30
CA LEU A 97 -3.62 1.48 -2.30
C LEU A 97 -3.58 2.70 -3.24
N ILE A 98 -4.09 2.58 -4.47
CA ILE A 98 -4.16 3.70 -5.42
C ILE A 98 -4.97 4.85 -4.82
N ALA A 99 -6.14 4.58 -4.25
CA ALA A 99 -6.97 5.60 -3.62
C ALA A 99 -6.25 6.30 -2.46
N TRP A 100 -5.55 5.54 -1.62
CA TRP A 100 -4.78 6.10 -0.51
C TRP A 100 -3.64 7.00 -1.01
N VAL A 101 -2.86 6.54 -2.00
CA VAL A 101 -1.76 7.32 -2.59
C VAL A 101 -2.29 8.60 -3.23
N MET A 102 -3.38 8.52 -3.98
CA MET A 102 -4.01 9.71 -4.59
C MET A 102 -4.51 10.69 -3.52
N LEU A 103 -5.15 10.19 -2.46
CA LEU A 103 -5.66 11.02 -1.37
C LEU A 103 -4.53 11.72 -0.61
N ALA A 104 -3.42 11.02 -0.37
CA ALA A 104 -2.21 11.54 0.26
C ALA A 104 -1.56 12.65 -0.57
N ASN A 105 -1.33 12.38 -1.85
CA ASN A 105 -0.61 13.29 -2.75
C ASN A 105 -1.45 14.51 -3.17
N PHE A 106 -2.78 14.39 -3.23
CA PHE A 106 -3.67 15.51 -3.56
C PHE A 106 -4.30 16.20 -2.35
N GLU A 107 -3.84 15.91 -1.12
CA GLU A 107 -4.34 16.62 0.05
C GLU A 107 -4.03 18.13 -0.04
N PRO A 108 -5.05 19.01 0.02
CA PRO A 108 -4.87 20.46 -0.06
C PRO A 108 -4.12 21.00 1.16
N ALA A 109 -3.52 22.19 1.04
CA ALA A 109 -2.75 22.82 2.12
C ALA A 109 -3.59 23.11 3.39
N ALA A 110 -4.90 23.24 3.25
CA ALA A 110 -5.84 23.39 4.37
C ALA A 110 -6.12 22.07 5.12
N THR A 111 -5.54 20.95 4.67
CA THR A 111 -5.79 19.58 5.12
C THR A 111 -7.25 19.15 4.96
N TYR A 112 -7.56 17.88 5.24
CA TYR A 112 -8.95 17.41 5.32
C TYR A 112 -9.66 17.77 6.66
N GLY A 113 -9.07 18.68 7.45
CA GLY A 113 -9.63 19.15 8.71
C GLY A 113 -9.63 18.09 9.82
N VAL A 114 -10.53 18.24 10.79
CA VAL A 114 -10.65 17.35 11.97
C VAL A 114 -10.92 15.88 11.63
N ASN A 115 -11.50 15.59 10.46
CA ASN A 115 -11.88 14.23 10.05
C ASN A 115 -10.84 13.56 9.15
N ARG A 116 -9.63 14.12 9.04
CA ARG A 116 -8.56 13.65 8.17
C ARG A 116 -8.33 12.14 8.27
N TRP A 117 -8.11 11.61 9.48
CA TRP A 117 -7.84 10.19 9.71
C TRP A 117 -8.99 9.28 9.28
N THR A 118 -10.23 9.70 9.53
CA THR A 118 -11.44 8.98 9.11
C THR A 118 -11.56 8.94 7.59
N ILE A 119 -11.21 10.02 6.89
CA ILE A 119 -11.23 10.09 5.42
C ILE A 119 -10.15 9.16 4.83
N TYR A 120 -8.94 9.15 5.41
CA TYR A 120 -7.86 8.24 5.02
C TYR A 120 -8.18 6.75 5.24
N LEU A 121 -9.14 6.43 6.09
CA LEU A 121 -9.61 5.06 6.28
C LEU A 121 -10.79 4.73 5.36
N ILE A 122 -11.85 5.54 5.39
CA ILE A 122 -13.11 5.22 4.73
C ILE A 122 -12.96 5.28 3.20
N VAL A 123 -12.33 6.31 2.66
CA VAL A 123 -12.26 6.50 1.20
C VAL A 123 -11.47 5.38 0.53
N PRO A 124 -10.26 5.02 0.98
CA PRO A 124 -9.52 3.88 0.41
C PRO A 124 -10.24 2.55 0.62
N THR A 125 -10.91 2.36 1.76
CA THR A 125 -11.69 1.14 2.03
C THR A 125 -12.85 1.02 1.05
N CYS A 126 -13.64 2.07 0.85
CA CYS A 126 -14.77 2.07 -0.08
C CYS A 126 -14.33 1.87 -1.54
N ILE A 127 -13.28 2.58 -1.98
CA ILE A 127 -12.75 2.43 -3.35
C ILE A 127 -12.13 1.04 -3.53
N GLY A 128 -11.45 0.52 -2.51
CA GLY A 128 -10.99 -0.87 -2.47
C GLY A 128 -12.15 -1.84 -2.65
N PHE A 129 -13.23 -1.72 -1.88
CA PHE A 129 -14.41 -2.59 -2.03
C PHE A 129 -14.97 -2.57 -3.45
N LEU A 130 -15.12 -1.38 -4.06
CA LEU A 130 -15.57 -1.24 -5.44
C LEU A 130 -14.59 -1.89 -6.43
N GLY A 131 -13.29 -1.68 -6.25
CA GLY A 131 -12.24 -2.30 -7.07
C GLY A 131 -12.17 -3.82 -6.93
N GLY A 132 -12.40 -4.34 -5.72
CA GLY A 132 -12.54 -5.76 -5.44
C GLY A 132 -13.72 -6.38 -6.18
N LEU A 133 -14.90 -5.73 -6.12
CA LEU A 133 -16.08 -6.16 -6.86
C LEU A 133 -15.87 -6.09 -8.38
N PHE A 134 -15.18 -5.06 -8.87
CA PHE A 134 -14.87 -4.90 -10.28
C PHE A 134 -13.97 -6.03 -10.79
N ILE A 135 -12.86 -6.31 -10.12
CA ILE A 135 -11.95 -7.40 -10.49
C ILE A 135 -12.62 -8.77 -10.29
N TRP A 136 -13.47 -8.91 -9.29
CA TRP A 136 -14.26 -10.13 -9.10
C TRP A 136 -15.20 -10.40 -10.29
N GLY A 137 -15.84 -9.36 -10.83
CA GLY A 137 -16.71 -9.48 -12.02
C GLY A 137 -15.96 -9.65 -13.35
N CYS A 138 -14.70 -9.24 -13.43
CA CYS A 138 -13.86 -9.42 -14.61
C CYS A 138 -13.12 -10.77 -14.58
N ASP A 139 -13.53 -11.75 -15.39
CA ASP A 139 -12.84 -13.06 -15.50
C ASP A 139 -11.49 -13.00 -16.28
N HIS A 140 -10.83 -11.84 -16.28
CA HIS A 140 -9.54 -11.67 -16.93
C HIS A 140 -8.40 -12.16 -16.03
N LEU A 141 -8.19 -13.48 -16.06
CA LEU A 141 -7.15 -14.18 -15.28
C LEU A 141 -5.77 -13.54 -15.43
N ALA A 142 -5.37 -13.12 -16.64
CA ALA A 142 -4.06 -12.51 -16.88
C ALA A 142 -3.87 -11.17 -16.16
N VAL A 143 -4.91 -10.32 -16.10
CA VAL A 143 -4.86 -9.03 -15.40
C VAL A 143 -4.75 -9.27 -13.90
N TYR A 144 -5.52 -10.23 -13.38
CA TYR A 144 -5.45 -10.60 -11.97
C TYR A 144 -4.06 -11.12 -11.56
N LEU A 145 -3.47 -12.01 -12.35
CA LEU A 145 -2.14 -12.57 -12.09
C LEU A 145 -1.04 -11.50 -12.14
N SER A 146 -1.13 -10.56 -13.08
CA SER A 146 -0.16 -9.47 -13.22
C SER A 146 -0.25 -8.46 -12.07
N LEU A 147 -1.46 -8.16 -11.59
CA LEU A 147 -1.68 -7.28 -10.44
C LEU A 147 -1.02 -7.83 -9.17
N LEU A 148 -1.19 -9.13 -8.90
CA LEU A 148 -0.54 -9.79 -7.77
C LEU A 148 0.98 -9.76 -7.84
N GLY A 149 1.53 -9.99 -9.03
CA GLY A 149 2.96 -9.88 -9.26
C GLY A 149 3.48 -8.47 -9.00
N ALA A 150 2.78 -7.45 -9.48
CA ALA A 150 3.14 -6.05 -9.25
C ALA A 150 3.11 -5.67 -7.77
N GLN A 151 2.07 -6.09 -7.04
CA GLN A 151 1.96 -5.88 -5.59
C GLN A 151 3.11 -6.53 -4.83
N GLY A 152 3.51 -7.74 -5.23
CA GLY A 152 4.70 -8.39 -4.68
C GLY A 152 5.98 -7.61 -4.94
N GLY A 153 6.15 -7.09 -6.16
CA GLY A 153 7.28 -6.23 -6.52
C GLY A 153 7.36 -4.97 -5.66
N ILE A 154 6.23 -4.28 -5.48
CA ILE A 154 6.13 -3.09 -4.61
C ILE A 154 6.48 -3.48 -3.16
N ALA A 155 5.92 -4.56 -2.64
CA ALA A 155 6.18 -5.02 -1.28
C ALA A 155 7.66 -5.33 -1.04
N ILE A 156 8.32 -6.01 -1.97
CA ILE A 156 9.78 -6.27 -1.90
C ILE A 156 10.56 -4.96 -1.95
N GLY A 157 10.18 -4.03 -2.83
CA GLY A 157 10.85 -2.74 -2.93
C GLY A 157 10.75 -1.92 -1.64
N LEU A 158 9.56 -1.86 -1.04
CA LEU A 158 9.36 -1.22 0.26
C LEU A 158 10.11 -1.92 1.39
N TRP A 159 10.19 -3.25 1.37
CA TRP A 159 10.99 -4.01 2.33
C TRP A 159 12.49 -3.66 2.24
N VAL A 160 13.04 -3.61 1.03
CA VAL A 160 14.44 -3.24 0.79
C VAL A 160 14.71 -1.79 1.22
N LEU A 161 13.77 -0.88 0.96
CA LEU A 161 13.88 0.51 1.43
C LEU A 161 13.85 0.60 2.95
N GLY A 162 13.12 -0.30 3.64
CA GLY A 162 13.00 -0.35 5.09
C GLY A 162 14.22 -0.92 5.85
N TRP A 163 15.25 -1.44 5.17
CA TRP A 163 16.41 -2.06 5.84
C TRP A 163 17.29 -1.11 6.67
N ARG A 164 17.20 0.20 6.43
CA ARG A 164 17.97 1.20 7.16
C ARG A 164 17.03 2.22 7.80
N SER A 165 17.40 2.68 9.00
CA SER A 165 16.76 3.84 9.62
C SER A 165 16.88 5.07 8.70
N GLY A 166 15.74 5.67 8.36
CA GLY A 166 15.68 6.81 7.42
C GLY A 166 15.68 6.45 5.93
N LEU A 167 15.31 5.19 5.61
CA LEU A 167 15.30 4.58 4.28
C LEU A 167 16.70 4.25 3.73
N SER A 168 16.81 3.10 3.06
CA SER A 168 18.07 2.65 2.44
C SER A 168 18.49 3.56 1.27
N ILE A 169 17.50 4.08 0.53
CA ILE A 169 17.68 5.09 -0.51
C ILE A 169 16.96 6.35 -0.05
N THR A 170 17.70 7.44 0.14
CA THR A 170 17.15 8.72 0.62
C THR A 170 16.72 9.66 -0.50
N SER A 171 17.12 9.38 -1.74
CA SER A 171 16.68 10.12 -2.92
C SER A 171 15.28 9.67 -3.33
N THR A 172 14.32 10.59 -3.36
CA THR A 172 12.93 10.32 -3.80
C THR A 172 12.88 9.73 -5.21
N TRP A 173 13.77 10.20 -6.09
CA TRP A 173 13.92 9.65 -7.44
C TRP A 173 14.41 8.20 -7.43
N GLY A 174 15.38 7.89 -6.56
CA GLY A 174 15.92 6.53 -6.43
C GLY A 174 14.89 5.55 -5.87
N GLN A 175 14.08 5.99 -4.90
CA GLN A 175 12.98 5.20 -4.35
C GLN A 175 11.93 4.91 -5.43
N ALA A 176 11.49 5.92 -6.18
CA ALA A 176 10.49 5.76 -7.24
C ALA A 176 10.97 4.84 -8.36
N VAL A 177 12.23 4.96 -8.79
CA VAL A 177 12.83 4.08 -9.81
C VAL A 177 12.90 2.63 -9.32
N LEU A 178 13.35 2.41 -8.08
CA LEU A 178 13.39 1.07 -7.49
C LEU A 178 11.99 0.44 -7.48
N LEU A 179 11.01 1.15 -6.93
CA LEU A 179 9.63 0.65 -6.86
C LEU A 179 9.04 0.40 -8.24
N SER A 180 9.26 1.29 -9.20
CA SER A 180 8.73 1.16 -10.57
C SER A 180 9.33 -0.04 -11.31
N ILE A 181 10.65 -0.28 -11.16
CA ILE A 181 11.33 -1.42 -11.78
C ILE A 181 10.85 -2.73 -11.15
N LEU A 182 10.79 -2.81 -9.82
CA LEU A 182 10.35 -4.02 -9.13
C LEU A 182 8.87 -4.31 -9.38
N ALA A 183 8.01 -3.28 -9.38
CA ALA A 183 6.61 -3.42 -9.73
C ALA A 183 6.42 -3.89 -11.18
N GLY A 184 7.15 -3.29 -12.14
CA GLY A 184 7.10 -3.67 -13.55
C GLY A 184 7.61 -5.10 -13.80
N PHE A 185 8.72 -5.47 -13.17
CA PHE A 185 9.24 -6.84 -13.21
C PHE A 185 8.24 -7.82 -12.62
N GLY A 186 7.72 -7.54 -11.42
CA GLY A 186 6.70 -8.36 -10.77
C GLY A 186 5.45 -8.49 -11.63
N PHE A 187 4.99 -7.42 -12.27
CA PHE A 187 3.85 -7.42 -13.16
C PHE A 187 4.04 -8.37 -14.35
N ILE A 188 5.16 -8.24 -15.07
CA ILE A 188 5.46 -9.08 -16.24
C ILE A 188 5.65 -10.54 -15.79
N TRP A 189 6.41 -10.76 -14.72
CA TRP A 189 6.68 -12.09 -14.19
C TRP A 189 5.40 -12.80 -13.74
N GLY A 190 4.51 -12.09 -13.03
CA GLY A 190 3.21 -12.59 -12.62
C GLY A 190 2.28 -12.89 -13.80
N ALA A 191 2.32 -12.07 -14.86
CA ALA A 191 1.55 -12.30 -16.08
C ALA A 191 2.01 -13.55 -16.85
N CYS A 192 3.32 -13.80 -16.90
CA CYS A 192 3.91 -14.90 -17.66
C CYS A 192 3.87 -16.24 -16.90
N HIS A 193 4.03 -16.23 -15.58
CA HIS A 193 4.15 -17.46 -14.79
C HIS A 193 3.24 -17.45 -13.55
N PRO A 194 2.43 -18.52 -13.32
CA PRO A 194 1.54 -18.59 -12.17
C PRO A 194 2.29 -18.59 -10.84
N ILE A 195 3.48 -19.20 -10.80
CA ILE A 195 4.40 -19.18 -9.64
C ILE A 195 4.74 -17.73 -9.26
N GLY A 196 4.93 -16.86 -10.25
CA GLY A 196 5.17 -15.45 -10.04
C GLY A 196 4.06 -14.74 -9.28
N SER A 197 2.80 -15.02 -9.64
CA SER A 197 1.64 -14.47 -8.95
C SER A 197 1.47 -15.03 -7.53
N MET A 198 1.86 -16.29 -7.30
CA MET A 198 1.83 -16.92 -5.97
C MET A 198 2.87 -16.28 -5.06
N MET A 199 4.13 -16.19 -5.52
CA MET A 199 5.19 -15.50 -4.76
C MET A 199 4.83 -14.04 -4.51
N GLY A 200 4.33 -13.34 -5.54
CA GLY A 200 3.91 -11.95 -5.41
C GLY A 200 2.82 -11.76 -4.35
N SER A 201 1.81 -12.63 -4.34
CA SER A 201 0.77 -12.61 -3.31
C SER A 201 1.29 -12.91 -1.91
N SER A 202 2.22 -13.83 -1.75
CA SER A 202 2.80 -14.15 -0.45
C SER A 202 3.66 -13.02 0.09
N PHE A 203 4.48 -12.38 -0.75
CA PHE A 203 5.27 -11.21 -0.36
C PHE A 203 4.39 -10.00 -0.04
N ALA A 204 3.39 -9.70 -0.88
CA ALA A 204 2.45 -8.62 -0.63
C ALA A 204 1.63 -8.88 0.65
N GLY A 205 1.14 -10.10 0.84
CA GLY A 205 0.40 -10.51 2.03
C GLY A 205 1.23 -10.41 3.31
N ALA A 206 2.47 -10.90 3.29
CA ALA A 206 3.38 -10.78 4.42
C ALA A 206 3.69 -9.33 4.78
N TYR A 207 3.94 -8.47 3.77
CA TYR A 207 4.20 -7.06 4.00
C TYR A 207 2.99 -6.32 4.59
N LEU A 208 1.78 -6.58 4.09
CA LEU A 208 0.54 -6.02 4.64
C LEU A 208 0.25 -6.52 6.05
N LEU A 209 0.56 -7.79 6.35
CA LEU A 209 0.45 -8.33 7.69
C LEU A 209 1.40 -7.61 8.64
N PHE A 210 2.66 -7.40 8.25
CA PHE A 210 3.62 -6.62 9.04
C PHE A 210 3.17 -5.17 9.23
N ILE A 211 2.62 -4.50 8.21
CA ILE A 211 2.00 -3.17 8.38
C ILE A 211 0.85 -3.22 9.38
N GLY A 212 -0.02 -4.24 9.30
CA GLY A 212 -1.13 -4.39 10.23
C GLY A 212 -0.68 -4.55 11.69
N LEU A 213 0.38 -5.32 11.92
CA LEU A 213 1.01 -5.47 13.23
C LEU A 213 1.75 -4.20 13.68
N ASP A 214 2.31 -3.46 12.73
CA ASP A 214 3.07 -2.23 12.98
C ASP A 214 2.23 -1.12 13.61
N PHE A 215 0.91 -1.09 13.34
CA PHE A 215 -0.02 -0.20 14.04
C PHE A 215 -0.10 -0.46 15.56
N PHE A 216 0.27 -1.65 16.04
CA PHE A 216 0.25 -1.99 17.46
C PHE A 216 1.65 -1.96 18.08
N PHE A 217 2.68 -2.31 17.31
CA PHE A 217 4.04 -2.54 17.82
C PHE A 217 5.09 -1.52 17.37
N HIS A 218 4.77 -0.61 16.44
CA HIS A 218 5.65 0.48 16.02
C HIS A 218 7.06 0.04 15.55
N THR A 219 7.12 -1.07 14.82
CA THR A 219 8.32 -1.61 14.17
C THR A 219 8.89 -0.75 13.03
N GLY A 220 8.12 0.20 12.48
CA GLY A 220 8.56 1.19 11.49
C GLY A 220 8.23 0.86 10.03
N PHE A 221 7.53 -0.25 9.74
CA PHE A 221 7.14 -0.61 8.37
C PHE A 221 6.13 0.36 7.74
N THR A 222 5.14 0.81 8.53
CA THR A 222 4.14 1.79 8.12
C THR A 222 4.80 3.13 7.81
N TYR A 223 5.77 3.54 8.65
CA TYR A 223 6.54 4.75 8.40
C TYR A 223 7.29 4.67 7.06
N CYS A 224 7.98 3.56 6.79
CA CYS A 224 8.68 3.35 5.52
C CYS A 224 7.73 3.45 4.32
N ALA A 225 6.55 2.81 4.39
CA ALA A 225 5.56 2.85 3.33
C ALA A 225 5.01 4.27 3.10
N MET A 226 4.61 4.95 4.17
CA MET A 226 4.02 6.29 4.08
C MET A 226 5.03 7.31 3.56
N THR A 227 6.25 7.33 4.10
CA THR A 227 7.29 8.28 3.66
C THR A 227 7.76 8.08 2.22
N THR A 228 7.68 6.85 1.71
CA THR A 228 8.07 6.57 0.32
C THR A 228 6.95 6.94 -0.66
N LEU A 229 5.68 6.72 -0.28
CA LEU A 229 4.53 6.84 -1.18
C LEU A 229 3.82 8.21 -1.11
N ASP A 230 4.03 8.95 -0.03
CA ASP A 230 3.54 10.32 0.14
C ASP A 230 4.58 11.33 -0.36
N ALA A 231 4.33 11.95 -1.51
CA ALA A 231 5.15 13.01 -2.06
C ALA A 231 4.53 14.41 -1.82
N ASN A 232 3.52 14.52 -0.95
CA ASN A 232 2.85 15.78 -0.69
C ASN A 232 3.74 16.72 0.15
N LYS A 233 4.05 17.89 -0.42
CA LYS A 233 4.83 18.95 0.23
C LYS A 233 4.19 19.46 1.53
N ASN A 234 2.86 19.37 1.64
CA ASN A 234 2.13 19.86 2.81
C ASN A 234 2.32 18.96 4.03
N HIS A 235 2.74 17.70 3.85
CA HIS A 235 2.97 16.73 4.94
C HIS A 235 4.43 16.69 5.39
N SER A 236 5.32 17.43 4.71
CA SER A 236 6.72 17.58 5.07
C SER A 236 6.86 18.64 6.18
N LYS A 237 6.60 18.24 7.42
CA LYS A 237 6.93 18.99 8.64
C LYS A 237 7.53 18.08 9.69
#